data_AF-A0A2P7U147-F1
#
_entry.id   AF-A0A2P7U147-F1
#
_cell.length_a   1.000
_cell.length_b   1.000
_cell.length_c   1.000
_cell.angle_alpha   90.00
_cell.angle_beta   90.00
_cell.angle_gamma   90.00
#
_symmetry.space_group_name_H-M   'P 1'
#
loop_
_entity.id
_entity.type
_entity.pdbx_description
1 polymer ?
#
loop_
_entity_poly.entity_id
_entity_poly.type
_entity_poly.pdbx_seq_one_letter_code
_entity_poly.pdbx_strand_id
1 'polypeptide(L)'
;MAEWPSLSGLQSRLSAQYGQRRYKGQALNTDFVYHPQKNYEAVFSASFSHPKLSYRGLTPKLTWETRKPRSTPKWAKRSQQQLFVEIEKNF
;
A
#
# COMPACT_ATOMS: atom_id res chain seq x y z
N MET A 1 12.05 5.12 -10.07
CA MET A 1 12.28 3.75 -9.55
C MET A 1 13.75 3.67 -9.18
N ALA A 2 14.11 3.03 -8.08
CA ALA A 2 15.52 2.80 -7.75
C ALA A 2 15.99 1.57 -8.53
N GLU A 3 17.08 1.71 -9.26
CA GLU A 3 17.72 0.62 -10.00
C GLU A 3 18.98 0.19 -9.27
N TRP A 4 19.22 -1.12 -9.21
CA TRP A 4 20.36 -1.72 -8.53
C TRP A 4 21.28 -2.40 -9.55
N PRO A 5 22.35 -1.72 -10.01
CA PRO A 5 23.27 -2.28 -11.00
C PRO A 5 23.99 -3.55 -10.50
N SER A 6 24.32 -3.61 -9.21
CA SER A 6 24.93 -4.79 -8.57
C SER A 6 24.03 -6.02 -8.57
N LEU A 7 22.72 -5.83 -8.70
CA LEU A 7 21.71 -6.88 -8.79
C LEU A 7 21.19 -7.01 -10.24
N SER A 8 22.08 -6.84 -11.22
CA SER A 8 21.76 -7.02 -12.64
C SER A 8 20.63 -6.10 -13.16
N GLY A 9 20.51 -4.89 -12.59
CA GLY A 9 19.48 -3.93 -12.99
C GLY A 9 18.12 -4.20 -12.34
N LEU A 10 18.08 -4.89 -11.18
CA LEU A 10 16.85 -5.01 -10.40
C LEU A 10 16.26 -3.62 -10.14
N GLN A 11 15.00 -3.45 -10.49
CA GLN A 11 14.26 -2.23 -10.24
C GLN A 11 13.37 -2.42 -9.03
N SER A 12 13.37 -1.44 -8.14
CA SER A 12 12.57 -1.45 -6.93
C SER A 12 11.90 -0.10 -6.72
N ARG A 13 10.71 -0.14 -6.15
CA ARG A 13 9.97 1.04 -5.72
C ARG A 13 9.38 0.78 -4.34
N LEU A 14 9.81 1.56 -3.37
CA LEU A 14 9.19 1.60 -2.06
C LEU A 14 8.37 2.89 -1.95
N SER A 15 7.16 2.78 -1.42
CA SER A 15 6.34 3.94 -1.09
C SER A 15 5.70 3.74 0.28
N ALA A 16 5.62 4.83 1.03
CA ALA A 16 4.94 4.89 2.30
C ALA A 16 4.08 6.15 2.32
N GLN A 17 2.81 6.00 2.70
CA GLN A 17 1.88 7.09 2.85
C GLN A 17 1.25 7.02 4.23
N TYR A 18 1.20 8.16 4.89
CA TYR A 18 0.50 8.31 6.17
C TYR A 18 -0.47 9.48 6.06
N GLY A 19 -1.73 9.21 6.39
CA GLY A 19 -2.80 10.19 6.34
C GLY A 19 -3.63 10.17 7.61
N GLN A 20 -4.08 11.35 8.03
CA GLN A 20 -5.09 11.49 9.06
C GLN A 20 -6.34 12.16 8.46
N ARG A 21 -7.48 11.46 8.51
CA ARG A 21 -8.79 12.03 8.17
C ARG A 21 -9.51 12.42 9.45
N ARG A 22 -9.87 13.71 9.54
CA ARG A 22 -10.69 14.28 10.61
C ARG A 22 -12.10 14.46 10.06
N TYR A 23 -13.09 13.84 10.70
CA TYR A 23 -14.49 14.00 10.32
C TYR A 23 -15.14 15.05 11.24
N LYS A 24 -15.98 15.92 10.66
CA LYS A 24 -16.88 16.79 11.42
C LYS A 24 -18.08 15.95 11.89
N GLY A 25 -17.86 15.07 12.87
CA GLY A 25 -18.89 14.15 13.36
C GLY A 25 -18.39 13.24 14.50
N GLN A 26 -19.34 12.62 15.19
CA GLN A 26 -19.07 11.65 16.24
C GLN A 26 -19.52 10.27 15.78
N ALA A 27 -18.73 9.24 16.08
CA ALA A 27 -19.06 7.86 15.81
C ALA A 27 -19.35 7.13 17.13
N LEU A 28 -20.32 6.22 17.11
CA LEU A 28 -20.63 5.37 18.25
C LEU A 28 -19.50 4.35 18.44
N ASN A 29 -18.88 4.37 19.61
CA ASN A 29 -17.84 3.42 19.98
C ASN A 29 -18.43 2.13 20.60
N THR A 30 -17.61 1.12 20.86
CA THR A 30 -18.03 -0.15 21.50
C THR A 30 -18.67 0.01 22.88
N ASP A 31 -18.45 1.13 23.54
CA ASP A 31 -19.01 1.46 24.85
C ASP A 31 -20.33 2.25 24.74
N PHE A 32 -20.93 2.33 23.54
CA PHE A 32 -22.14 3.12 23.22
C PHE A 32 -22.00 4.64 23.51
N VAL A 33 -20.76 5.13 23.62
CA VAL A 33 -20.45 6.55 23.77
C VAL A 33 -20.03 7.15 22.43
N TYR A 34 -20.54 8.34 22.12
CA TYR A 34 -20.15 9.09 20.95
C TYR A 34 -18.77 9.75 21.15
N HIS A 35 -17.84 9.43 20.26
CA HIS A 35 -16.51 10.04 20.26
C HIS A 35 -16.20 10.71 18.92
N PRO A 36 -15.42 11.81 18.91
CA PRO A 36 -14.95 12.43 17.68
C PRO A 36 -14.21 11.42 16.81
N GLN A 37 -14.64 11.24 15.56
CA GLN A 37 -14.06 10.24 14.68
C GLN A 37 -12.72 10.71 14.09
N LYS A 38 -11.64 10.00 14.44
CA LYS A 38 -10.31 10.15 13.85
C LYS A 38 -9.93 8.84 13.15
N ASN A 39 -9.68 8.92 11.84
CA ASN A 39 -9.17 7.79 11.08
C ASN A 39 -7.73 8.08 10.65
N TYR A 40 -6.84 7.16 10.99
CA TYR A 40 -5.47 7.15 10.53
C TYR A 40 -5.33 6.05 9.47
N GLU A 41 -4.68 6.36 8.36
CA GLU A 41 -4.43 5.41 7.29
C GLU A 41 -2.94 5.39 7.01
N ALA A 42 -2.33 4.22 7.20
CA ALA A 42 -0.96 3.95 6.79
C ALA A 42 -0.99 2.97 5.61
N VAL A 43 -0.36 3.35 4.51
CA VAL A 43 -0.19 2.51 3.32
C VAL A 43 1.30 2.33 3.07
N PHE A 44 1.72 1.09 2.92
CA PHE A 44 3.08 0.76 2.48
C PHE A 44 2.97 -0.08 1.22
N SER A 45 3.76 0.26 0.21
CA SER A 45 3.89 -0.58 -0.98
C SER A 45 5.35 -0.78 -1.34
N ALA A 46 5.65 -2.00 -1.76
CA ALA A 46 6.93 -2.40 -2.31
C ALA A 46 6.68 -3.03 -3.67
N SER A 47 7.42 -2.60 -4.68
CA SER A 47 7.35 -3.16 -6.03
C SER A 47 8.73 -3.54 -6.50
N PHE A 48 8.84 -4.67 -7.18
CA PHE A 48 10.07 -5.21 -7.73
C PHE A 48 9.84 -5.66 -9.17
N SER A 49 10.74 -5.30 -10.06
CA SER A 49 10.77 -5.76 -11.46
C SER A 49 12.21 -6.05 -11.86
N HIS A 50 12.41 -6.99 -12.78
CA HIS A 50 13.75 -7.39 -13.20
C HIS A 50 13.85 -7.44 -14.73
N PRO A 51 14.83 -6.76 -15.36
CA PRO A 51 14.94 -6.69 -16.81
C PRO A 51 15.17 -8.06 -17.48
N LYS A 52 15.91 -8.97 -16.84
CA LYS A 52 16.05 -10.37 -17.33
C LYS A 52 14.74 -11.16 -17.44
N LEU A 53 13.70 -10.78 -16.69
CA LEU A 53 12.38 -11.41 -16.82
C LEU A 53 11.55 -10.78 -17.94
N SER A 54 12.06 -9.73 -18.58
CA SER A 54 11.37 -9.10 -19.69
C SER A 54 11.44 -9.97 -20.93
N TYR A 55 10.31 -10.12 -21.62
CA TYR A 55 10.23 -10.84 -22.89
C TYR A 55 9.35 -10.06 -23.86
N ARG A 56 9.90 -9.75 -25.06
CA ARG A 56 9.20 -8.98 -26.11
C ARG A 56 8.57 -7.66 -25.60
N GLY A 57 9.28 -6.93 -24.74
CA GLY A 57 8.82 -5.66 -24.18
C GLY A 57 7.80 -5.79 -23.04
N LEU A 58 7.45 -7.02 -22.62
CA LEU A 58 6.64 -7.29 -21.43
C LEU A 58 7.55 -7.51 -20.24
N THR A 59 7.41 -6.70 -19.19
CA THR A 59 8.20 -6.84 -17.96
C THR A 59 7.26 -7.19 -16.80
N PRO A 60 7.45 -8.35 -16.15
CA PRO A 60 6.69 -8.69 -14.97
C PRO A 60 7.16 -7.85 -13.77
N LYS A 61 6.19 -7.41 -12.98
CA LYS A 61 6.40 -6.59 -11.79
C LYS A 61 5.59 -7.17 -10.65
N LEU A 62 6.28 -7.49 -9.56
CA LEU A 62 5.66 -7.97 -8.34
C LEU A 62 5.42 -6.78 -7.42
N THR A 63 4.17 -6.57 -7.02
CA THR A 63 3.80 -5.51 -6.07
C THR A 63 3.15 -6.12 -4.83
N TRP A 64 3.72 -5.76 -3.68
CA TRP A 64 3.16 -6.02 -2.37
C TRP A 64 2.68 -4.71 -1.77
N GLU A 65 1.45 -4.70 -1.28
CA GLU A 65 0.85 -3.54 -0.65
C GLU A 65 0.17 -3.94 0.67
N THR A 66 0.39 -3.14 1.72
CA THR A 66 -0.33 -3.27 2.97
C THR A 66 -0.96 -1.94 3.36
N ARG A 67 -2.26 -1.99 3.68
CA ARG A 67 -3.02 -0.86 4.21
C ARG A 67 -3.48 -1.19 5.62
N LYS A 68 -3.16 -0.30 6.55
CA LYS A 68 -3.57 -0.38 7.96
C LYS A 68 -4.41 0.84 8.33
N PRO A 69 -5.72 0.84 8.04
CA PRO A 69 -6.64 1.80 8.63
C PRO A 69 -6.80 1.56 10.13
N ARG A 70 -6.48 2.59 10.92
CA ARG A 70 -6.73 2.69 12.36
C ARG A 70 -7.77 3.76 12.61
N SER A 71 -8.99 3.33 12.85
CA SER A 71 -10.11 4.20 13.22
C SER A 71 -10.28 4.23 14.74
N THR A 72 -10.89 5.30 15.26
CA THR A 72 -11.23 5.40 16.70
C THR A 72 -12.10 4.22 17.20
N PRO A 73 -13.11 3.75 16.45
CA PRO A 73 -13.85 2.56 16.83
C PRO A 73 -13.02 1.30 16.60
N LYS A 74 -12.88 0.44 17.63
CA LYS A 74 -12.10 -0.80 17.54
C LYS A 74 -12.62 -1.76 16.46
N TRP A 75 -13.94 -1.81 16.26
CA TRP A 75 -14.61 -2.66 15.25
C TRP A 75 -14.32 -2.21 13.80
N ALA A 76 -13.90 -0.96 13.59
CA ALA A 76 -13.58 -0.41 12.28
C ALA A 76 -12.09 -0.58 11.90
N LYS A 77 -11.28 -1.23 12.76
CA LYS A 77 -9.90 -1.56 12.43
C LYS A 77 -9.88 -2.66 11.37
N ARG A 78 -9.30 -2.36 10.22
CA ARG A 78 -9.11 -3.34 9.13
C ARG A 78 -7.62 -3.43 8.81
N SER A 79 -7.18 -4.58 8.32
CA SER A 79 -5.84 -4.74 7.74
C SER A 79 -6.04 -5.37 6.38
N GLN A 80 -5.57 -4.69 5.34
CA GLN A 80 -5.60 -5.21 3.98
C GLN A 80 -4.17 -5.45 3.53
N GLN A 81 -3.95 -6.63 2.96
CA GLN A 81 -2.68 -7.01 2.36
C GLN A 81 -3.00 -7.53 0.98
N GLN A 82 -2.25 -7.06 -0.01
CA GLN A 82 -2.38 -7.45 -1.39
C GLN A 82 -1.00 -7.80 -1.92
N LEU A 83 -0.93 -8.89 -2.64
CA LEU A 83 0.25 -9.31 -3.39
C LEU A 83 -0.25 -9.63 -4.80
N PHE A 84 0.26 -8.92 -5.78
CA PHE A 84 -0.17 -9.10 -7.16
C PHE A 84 1.01 -8.93 -8.11
N VAL A 85 0.88 -9.56 -9.28
CA VAL A 85 1.85 -9.47 -10.36
C VAL A 85 1.19 -8.70 -11.50
N GLU A 86 1.87 -7.64 -11.93
CA GLU A 86 1.50 -6.85 -13.10
C GLU A 86 2.45 -7.19 -14.24
N ILE A 87 1.97 -7.07 -15.48
CA ILE A 87 2.81 -7.14 -16.67
C ILE A 87 2.76 -5.76 -17.32
N GLU A 88 3.87 -5.03 -17.30
CA GLU A 88 4.00 -3.74 -17.97
C GLU A 88 4.53 -3.96 -19.39
N LYS A 89 3.84 -3.41 -20.40
CA LYS A 89 4.29 -3.43 -21.80
C LYS A 89 4.90 -2.08 -22.16
N ASN A 90 6.19 -2.08 -22.48
CA ASN A 90 6.87 -0.89 -23.00
C ASN A 90 6.72 -0.87 -24.53
N PHE A 91 6.30 0.27 -25.08
CA PHE A 91 6.15 0.52 -26.52
C PHE A 91 7.35 1.31 -27.06
#